data_AF-A0A7C1M8F4-F1
#
_entry.id   AF-A0A7C1M8F4-F1
#
_cell.length_a   1.000
_cell.length_b   1.000
_cell.length_c   1.000
_cell.angle_alpha   90.00
_cell.angle_beta   90.00
_cell.angle_gamma   90.00
#
_symmetry.space_group_name_H-M   'P 1'
#
loop_
_entity.id
_entity.type
_entity.pdbx_description
1 polymer ?
#
loop_
_entity_poly.entity_id
_entity_poly.type
_entity_poly.pdbx_seq_one_letter_code
_entity_poly.pdbx_strand_id
1 'polypeptide(L)'
;DMTTTLVAGKQLRNVRGTLNPFAKDSGQRDVSFSGYEMHNGVTAGDALARPLGRMDGNNEGAISADGQIAGTYVHGIFDEPAACEALLRWGGLDRAGVAVDYQQHRLAQLDRLADEVEQHLDTDWLRDLLGVKTAATGSASGLDSNVDSNVDSEYGRQS
;
A
#
# COMPACT_ATOMS: atom_id res chain seq x y z
N ASP A 1 -17.35 10.99 23.13
CA ASP A 1 -16.88 12.21 22.44
C ASP A 1 -15.49 12.03 21.86
N MET A 2 -15.15 12.77 20.80
CA MET A 2 -13.86 12.76 20.09
C MET A 2 -13.43 14.21 19.85
N THR A 3 -12.19 14.55 20.21
CA THR A 3 -11.63 15.90 19.96
C THR A 3 -10.29 15.78 19.26
N THR A 4 -10.08 16.58 18.22
CA THR A 4 -8.83 16.64 17.45
C THR A 4 -8.11 17.96 17.73
N THR A 5 -6.83 17.90 18.13
CA THR A 5 -6.00 19.10 18.34
C THR A 5 -4.93 19.21 17.26
N LEU A 6 -4.80 20.38 16.63
CA LEU A 6 -3.74 20.64 15.65
C LEU A 6 -2.38 20.87 16.34
N VAL A 7 -1.35 20.15 15.90
CA VAL A 7 0.06 20.22 16.32
C VAL A 7 0.94 20.64 15.15
N ALA A 8 2.07 21.29 15.45
CA ALA A 8 2.99 21.79 14.44
C ALA A 8 3.82 20.65 13.83
N GLY A 9 3.86 20.59 12.49
CA GLY A 9 4.68 19.65 11.72
C GLY A 9 3.84 18.65 10.93
N LYS A 10 3.88 18.77 9.60
CA LYS A 10 3.20 17.85 8.68
C LYS A 10 3.97 16.54 8.62
N GLN A 11 3.44 15.51 9.27
CA GLN A 11 3.98 14.16 9.17
C GLN A 11 3.34 13.49 7.95
N LEU A 12 4.17 13.01 7.03
CA LEU A 12 3.76 12.10 5.97
C LEU A 12 4.39 10.75 6.26
N ARG A 13 3.58 9.79 6.68
CA ARG A 13 4.06 8.45 7.05
C ARG A 13 3.27 7.40 6.31
N ASN A 14 3.97 6.47 5.65
CA ASN A 14 3.34 5.24 5.16
C ASN A 14 2.99 4.37 6.36
N VAL A 15 1.76 3.86 6.36
CA VAL A 15 1.22 3.08 7.46
C VAL A 15 0.61 1.78 6.98
N ARG A 16 0.62 0.80 7.87
CA ARG A 16 -0.04 -0.50 7.67
C ARG A 16 -0.70 -0.93 8.97
N GLY A 17 -1.81 -1.61 8.85
CA GLY A 17 -2.54 -2.10 10.02
C GLY A 17 -3.53 -3.18 9.66
N THR A 18 -4.36 -3.53 10.63
CA THR A 18 -5.46 -4.47 10.46
C THR A 18 -6.78 -3.85 10.88
N LEU A 19 -7.84 -4.08 10.11
CA LEU A 19 -9.20 -3.70 10.48
C LEU A 19 -9.71 -4.68 11.53
N ASN A 20 -10.43 -4.16 12.52
CA ASN A 20 -11.18 -4.99 13.44
C ASN A 20 -12.40 -5.57 12.70
N PRO A 21 -12.79 -6.82 12.98
CA PRO A 21 -13.97 -7.41 12.36
C PRO A 21 -15.22 -6.56 12.67
N PHE A 22 -15.85 -6.07 11.61
CA PHE A 22 -16.91 -5.05 11.67
C PHE A 22 -18.26 -5.56 12.20
N ALA A 23 -18.44 -6.88 12.31
CA ALA A 23 -19.68 -7.49 12.75
C ALA A 23 -19.40 -8.67 13.69
N LYS A 24 -20.26 -8.81 14.71
CA LYS A 24 -20.25 -9.85 15.76
C LYS A 24 -20.41 -11.30 15.25
N ASP A 25 -20.50 -11.51 13.95
CA ASP A 25 -20.80 -12.81 13.37
C ASP A 25 -20.03 -13.01 12.07
N SER A 26 -18.75 -13.31 12.20
CA SER A 26 -18.04 -14.17 11.25
C SER A 26 -16.69 -14.47 11.86
N GLY A 27 -16.20 -15.69 11.72
CA GLY A 27 -14.81 -16.04 12.01
C GLY A 27 -13.81 -15.38 11.06
N GLN A 28 -14.02 -14.10 10.71
CA GLN A 28 -13.14 -13.31 9.87
C GLN A 28 -11.86 -12.98 10.63
N ARG A 29 -10.75 -13.35 10.01
CA ARG A 29 -9.41 -12.91 10.39
C ARG A 29 -9.28 -11.41 10.13
N ASP A 30 -8.47 -10.75 10.94
CA ASP A 30 -7.96 -9.40 10.73
C ASP A 30 -7.65 -9.14 9.25
N VAL A 31 -8.25 -8.08 8.70
CA VAL A 31 -8.07 -7.67 7.30
C VAL A 31 -6.99 -6.61 7.24
N SER A 32 -5.90 -6.86 6.52
CA SER A 32 -4.81 -5.89 6.38
C SER A 32 -5.21 -4.71 5.51
N PHE A 33 -4.74 -3.52 5.88
CA PHE A 33 -4.79 -2.32 5.05
C PHE A 33 -3.41 -1.66 4.95
N SER A 34 -3.22 -0.84 3.92
CA SER A 34 -2.07 0.05 3.78
C SER A 34 -2.55 1.45 3.39
N GLY A 35 -1.74 2.46 3.68
CA GLY A 35 -2.10 3.83 3.38
C GLY A 35 -1.03 4.80 3.84
N TYR A 36 -1.40 6.07 3.98
CA TYR A 36 -0.55 7.08 4.56
C TYR A 36 -1.31 8.00 5.50
N GLU A 37 -0.61 8.45 6.54
CA GLU A 37 -1.08 9.49 7.43
C GLU A 37 -0.49 10.81 6.97
N MET A 38 -1.36 11.81 6.79
CA MET A 38 -0.97 13.17 6.47
C MET A 38 -1.73 14.15 7.35
N HIS A 39 -1.52 14.07 8.66
CA HIS A 39 -2.26 14.89 9.61
C HIS A 39 -1.35 15.79 10.44
N ASN A 40 -1.90 16.95 10.78
CA ASN A 40 -1.41 17.82 11.84
C ASN A 40 -2.24 17.63 13.11
N GLY A 41 -3.17 16.66 13.18
CA GLY A 41 -4.12 16.52 14.29
C GLY A 41 -3.80 15.33 15.19
N VAL A 42 -3.88 15.46 16.52
CA VAL A 42 -3.92 14.32 17.44
C VAL A 42 -5.34 14.20 17.99
N THR A 43 -5.98 13.06 17.79
CA THR A 43 -7.29 12.76 18.39
C THR A 43 -7.12 12.15 19.78
N ALA A 44 -7.98 12.59 20.71
CA ALA A 44 -8.22 11.92 21.97
C ALA A 44 -9.74 11.85 22.27
N GLY A 45 -10.14 10.90 23.12
CA GLY A 45 -11.51 10.78 23.63
C GLY A 45 -12.03 9.35 23.65
N ASP A 46 -13.17 9.16 24.33
CA ASP A 46 -13.79 7.85 24.58
C ASP A 46 -14.17 7.10 23.30
N ALA A 47 -14.31 7.81 22.18
CA ALA A 47 -14.56 7.19 20.88
C ALA A 47 -13.44 6.21 20.45
N LEU A 48 -12.19 6.44 20.89
CA LEU A 48 -11.04 5.57 20.62
C LEU A 48 -11.10 4.22 21.37
N ALA A 49 -12.03 4.07 22.32
CA ALA A 49 -12.28 2.78 22.97
C ALA A 49 -12.97 1.76 22.05
N ARG A 50 -13.49 2.22 20.90
CA ARG A 50 -14.08 1.39 19.85
C ARG A 50 -13.30 1.58 18.54
N PRO A 51 -12.06 1.08 18.45
CA PRO A 51 -11.21 1.31 17.30
C PRO A 51 -11.75 0.69 16.02
N LEU A 52 -11.48 1.35 14.88
CA LEU A 52 -11.72 0.79 13.55
C LEU A 52 -10.75 -0.36 13.24
N GLY A 53 -9.52 -0.24 13.74
CA GLY A 53 -8.47 -1.22 13.52
C GLY A 53 -7.29 -1.02 14.46
N ARG A 54 -6.17 -1.66 14.13
CA ARG A 54 -4.91 -1.54 14.85
C ARG A 54 -3.77 -1.22 13.92
N MET A 55 -2.85 -0.40 14.39
CA MET A 55 -1.64 0.02 13.69
C MET A 55 -0.50 0.18 14.68
N ASP A 56 0.67 -0.40 14.39
CA ASP A 56 1.85 -0.37 15.26
C ASP A 56 1.56 -0.75 16.73
N GLY A 57 0.64 -1.67 16.96
CA GLY A 57 0.24 -2.11 18.31
C GLY A 57 -0.73 -1.16 19.04
N ASN A 58 -1.12 -0.05 18.43
CA ASN A 58 -2.07 0.92 18.97
C ASN A 58 -3.43 0.81 18.27
N ASN A 59 -4.46 1.33 18.95
CA ASN A 59 -5.79 1.52 18.38
C ASN A 59 -5.74 2.59 17.30
N GLU A 60 -6.38 2.31 16.17
CA GLU A 60 -6.53 3.29 15.08
C GLU A 60 -8.00 3.49 14.71
N GLY A 61 -8.36 4.75 14.49
CA GLY A 61 -9.70 5.18 14.15
C GLY A 61 -10.72 4.97 15.28
N ALA A 62 -11.99 5.15 14.93
CA ALA A 62 -13.12 4.95 15.84
C ALA A 62 -14.36 4.49 15.08
N ILE A 63 -15.20 3.71 15.75
CA ILE A 63 -16.54 3.31 15.31
C ILE A 63 -17.56 3.82 16.33
N SER A 64 -18.61 4.51 15.87
CA SER A 64 -19.70 5.02 16.70
C SER A 64 -20.43 3.93 17.47
N ALA A 65 -21.15 4.32 18.52
CA ALA A 65 -21.81 3.38 19.43
C ALA A 65 -22.78 2.41 18.73
N ASP A 66 -23.52 2.93 17.76
CA ASP A 66 -24.49 2.24 16.92
C ASP A 66 -23.86 1.46 15.76
N GLY A 67 -22.54 1.59 15.55
CA GLY A 67 -21.82 0.88 14.49
C GLY A 67 -22.07 1.43 13.08
N GLN A 68 -22.64 2.62 12.94
CA GLN A 68 -23.00 3.20 11.64
C GLN A 68 -21.98 4.21 11.11
N ILE A 69 -21.10 4.72 11.95
CA ILE A 69 -20.12 5.74 11.60
C ILE A 69 -18.74 5.23 11.95
N ALA A 70 -17.81 5.37 11.00
CA ALA A 70 -16.40 5.06 11.15
C ALA A 70 -15.56 6.30 10.81
N GLY A 71 -14.46 6.50 11.54
CA GLY A 71 -13.46 7.53 11.25
C GLY A 71 -12.05 6.97 11.39
N THR A 72 -11.14 7.40 10.51
CA THR A 72 -9.71 7.03 10.52
C THR A 72 -8.88 8.18 9.95
N TYR A 73 -7.61 8.25 10.34
CA TYR A 73 -6.62 9.16 9.76
C TYR A 73 -5.90 8.59 8.54
N VAL A 74 -6.12 7.30 8.25
CA VAL A 74 -5.44 6.60 7.17
C VAL A 74 -6.06 7.00 5.84
N HIS A 75 -5.29 7.73 5.03
CA HIS A 75 -5.62 7.94 3.63
C HIS A 75 -5.26 6.67 2.83
N GLY A 76 -6.10 6.32 1.86
CA GLY A 76 -5.90 5.12 1.03
C GLY A 76 -6.43 3.82 1.66
N ILE A 77 -7.22 3.90 2.75
CA ILE A 77 -7.78 2.71 3.41
C ILE A 77 -8.66 1.82 2.50
N PHE A 78 -9.14 2.38 1.39
CA PHE A 78 -9.92 1.67 0.36
C PHE A 78 -9.08 1.20 -0.84
N ASP A 79 -7.78 1.50 -0.87
CA ASP A 79 -6.93 1.19 -2.02
C ASP A 79 -6.50 -0.27 -2.03
N GLU A 80 -6.45 -0.91 -0.85
CA GLU A 80 -6.22 -2.35 -0.72
C GLU A 80 -7.54 -3.12 -0.94
N PRO A 81 -7.62 -4.05 -1.91
CA PRO A 81 -8.87 -4.72 -2.27
C PRO A 81 -9.58 -5.39 -1.09
N ALA A 82 -8.82 -6.07 -0.21
CA ALA A 82 -9.39 -6.75 0.94
C ALA A 82 -9.99 -5.78 1.97
N ALA A 83 -9.30 -4.67 2.26
CA ALA A 83 -9.79 -3.62 3.16
C ALA A 83 -11.03 -2.94 2.60
N CYS A 84 -11.03 -2.62 1.30
CA CYS A 84 -12.16 -2.06 0.58
C CYS A 84 -13.38 -2.99 0.67
N GLU A 85 -13.21 -4.27 0.37
CA GLU A 85 -14.28 -5.26 0.45
C GLU A 85 -14.86 -5.35 1.86
N ALA A 86 -14.01 -5.39 2.89
CA ALA A 86 -14.45 -5.46 4.28
C ALA A 86 -15.26 -4.22 4.69
N LEU A 87 -14.81 -3.03 4.32
CA LEU A 87 -15.51 -1.78 4.59
C LEU A 87 -16.82 -1.65 3.82
N LEU A 88 -16.87 -2.10 2.57
CA LEU A 88 -18.10 -2.12 1.76
C LEU A 88 -19.13 -3.10 2.30
N ARG A 89 -18.68 -4.30 2.74
CA ARG A 89 -19.55 -5.27 3.42
C ARG A 89 -20.12 -4.69 4.71
N TRP A 90 -19.29 -4.02 5.51
CA TRP A 90 -19.77 -3.28 6.69
C TRP A 90 -20.80 -2.21 6.33
N GLY A 91 -20.60 -1.50 5.22
CA GLY A 91 -21.55 -0.55 4.66
C GLY A 91 -22.83 -1.15 4.07
N GLY A 92 -23.02 -2.47 4.14
CA GLY A 92 -24.22 -3.17 3.66
C GLY A 92 -24.14 -3.70 2.23
N LEU A 93 -22.96 -3.72 1.60
CA LEU A 93 -22.77 -4.27 0.26
C LEU A 93 -22.34 -5.75 0.34
N ASP A 94 -23.32 -6.66 0.37
CA ASP A 94 -23.07 -8.12 0.49
C ASP A 94 -22.41 -8.76 -0.75
N ARG A 95 -22.57 -8.11 -1.92
CA ARG A 95 -21.97 -8.52 -3.19
C ARG A 95 -21.21 -7.36 -3.81
N ALA A 96 -19.95 -7.21 -3.40
CA ALA A 96 -18.99 -6.49 -4.22
C ALA A 96 -18.77 -7.29 -5.52
N GLY A 97 -18.73 -6.61 -6.67
CA GLY A 97 -18.17 -7.22 -7.88
C GLY A 97 -16.70 -7.58 -7.68
N VAL A 98 -16.02 -8.10 -8.71
CA VAL A 98 -14.57 -8.31 -8.64
C VAL A 98 -13.90 -6.99 -8.26
N ALA A 99 -13.21 -6.98 -7.12
CA ALA A 99 -12.47 -5.81 -6.67
C ALA A 99 -11.43 -5.46 -7.73
N VAL A 100 -11.46 -4.22 -8.24
CA VAL A 100 -10.46 -3.74 -9.18
C VAL A 100 -9.23 -3.39 -8.37
N ASP A 101 -8.10 -4.03 -8.67
CA ASP A 101 -6.81 -3.62 -8.12
C ASP A 101 -6.47 -2.24 -8.70
N TYR A 102 -6.70 -1.21 -7.90
CA TYR A 102 -6.47 0.17 -8.30
C TYR A 102 -4.99 0.43 -8.59
N GLN A 103 -4.07 -0.19 -7.85
CA GLN A 103 -2.64 -0.03 -8.07
C GLN A 103 -2.23 -0.64 -9.41
N GLN A 104 -2.69 -1.86 -9.69
CA GLN A 104 -2.44 -2.50 -10.98
C GLN A 104 -3.06 -1.69 -12.12
N HIS A 105 -4.30 -1.22 -11.96
CA HIS A 105 -4.96 -0.38 -12.97
C HIS A 105 -4.17 0.92 -13.20
N ARG A 106 -3.72 1.59 -12.13
CA ARG A 106 -2.91 2.81 -12.22
C ARG A 106 -1.59 2.55 -12.95
N LEU A 107 -0.89 1.48 -12.63
CA LEU A 107 0.36 1.10 -13.31
C LEU A 107 0.10 0.85 -14.80
N ALA A 108 -0.94 0.09 -15.15
CA ALA A 108 -1.30 -0.15 -16.54
C ALA A 108 -1.62 1.14 -17.32
N GLN A 109 -2.25 2.14 -16.68
CA GLN A 109 -2.47 3.45 -17.31
C GLN A 109 -1.19 4.27 -17.45
N LEU A 110 -0.24 4.14 -16.52
CA LEU A 110 1.06 4.81 -16.61
C LEU A 110 1.93 4.20 -17.70
N ASP A 111 1.96 2.87 -17.81
CA ASP A 111 2.66 2.17 -18.89
C ASP A 111 2.09 2.57 -20.25
N ARG A 112 0.76 2.57 -20.38
CA ARG A 112 0.10 3.06 -21.58
C ARG A 112 0.48 4.50 -21.91
N LEU A 113 0.52 5.39 -20.92
CA LEU A 113 0.94 6.78 -21.15
C LEU A 113 2.40 6.85 -21.60
N ALA A 114 3.30 6.05 -21.02
CA ALA A 114 4.69 5.99 -21.43
C ALA A 114 4.82 5.52 -22.88
N ASP A 115 4.09 4.47 -23.27
CA ASP A 115 4.07 3.95 -24.64
C ASP A 115 3.59 5.02 -25.65
N GLU A 116 2.54 5.77 -25.32
CA GLU A 116 2.02 6.84 -26.18
C GLU A 116 3.02 8.00 -26.31
N VAL A 117 3.74 8.33 -25.22
CA VAL A 117 4.82 9.32 -25.26
C VAL A 117 5.97 8.83 -26.13
N GLU A 118 6.41 7.58 -26.02
CA GLU A 118 7.49 7.03 -26.85
C GLU A 118 7.11 6.94 -28.33
N GLN A 119 5.84 6.64 -28.64
CA GLN A 119 5.35 6.55 -30.01
C GLN A 119 5.20 7.91 -30.71
N HIS A 120 4.84 8.95 -29.97
CA HIS A 120 4.47 10.24 -30.54
C HIS A 120 5.46 11.37 -30.25
N LEU A 121 6.40 11.16 -29.32
CA LEU A 121 7.37 12.15 -28.89
C LEU A 121 8.78 11.60 -29.15
N ASP A 122 9.60 12.38 -29.85
CA ASP A 122 11.03 12.07 -30.00
C ASP A 122 11.73 12.31 -28.65
N THR A 123 11.74 11.27 -27.82
CA THR A 123 12.32 11.32 -26.48
C THR A 123 13.84 11.46 -26.50
N ASP A 124 14.51 11.10 -27.59
CA ASP A 124 15.96 11.33 -27.75
C ASP A 124 16.24 12.79 -28.05
N TRP A 125 15.48 13.40 -28.98
CA TRP A 125 15.56 14.83 -29.24
C TRP A 125 15.24 15.67 -27.99
N LEU A 126 14.22 15.29 -27.20
CA LEU A 126 13.91 15.97 -25.94
C LEU A 126 15.01 15.82 -24.89
N ARG A 127 15.63 14.63 -24.79
CA ARG A 127 16.76 14.42 -23.88
C ARG A 127 17.95 15.28 -24.26
N ASP A 128 18.26 15.37 -25.55
CA ASP A 128 19.33 16.22 -26.07
C ASP A 128 19.05 17.71 -25.81
N LEU A 129 17.81 18.16 -26.06
CA LEU A 129 17.39 19.53 -25.78
C LEU A 129 17.49 19.88 -24.30
N LEU A 130 17.12 18.93 -23.42
CA LEU A 130 17.11 19.12 -21.97
C LEU A 130 18.46 18.81 -21.30
N GLY A 131 19.45 18.30 -22.04
CA GLY A 131 20.77 17.92 -21.52
C GLY A 131 20.74 16.74 -20.54
N VAL A 132 19.73 15.86 -20.62
CA VAL A 132 19.57 14.72 -19.71
C VAL A 132 20.37 13.52 -20.23
N LYS A 133 21.44 13.14 -19.51
CA LYS A 133 22.25 11.96 -19.87
C LYS A 133 21.49 10.66 -19.64
N THR A 134 21.49 9.76 -20.61
CA THR A 134 20.97 8.39 -20.50
C THR A 134 21.78 7.59 -19.49
N ALA A 135 21.12 6.98 -18.50
CA ALA A 135 21.73 5.91 -17.72
C ALA A 135 21.81 4.65 -18.60
N ALA A 136 22.99 4.04 -18.69
CA ALA A 136 23.19 2.83 -19.47
C ALA A 136 22.36 1.69 -18.87
N THR A 137 21.29 1.28 -19.55
CA THR A 137 20.60 0.02 -19.25
C THR A 137 21.51 -1.11 -19.73
N GLY A 138 22.21 -1.75 -18.80
CA GLY A 138 23.03 -2.92 -19.09
C GLY A 138 22.17 -4.06 -19.62
N SER A 139 22.24 -4.32 -20.92
CA SER A 139 21.72 -5.55 -21.53
C SER A 139 22.59 -6.73 -21.08
N ALA A 140 22.09 -7.52 -20.14
CA ALA A 140 22.62 -8.86 -19.91
C ALA A 140 22.15 -9.77 -21.06
N SER A 141 22.93 -9.86 -22.13
CA SER A 141 22.81 -10.90 -23.15
C SER A 141 24.20 -11.44 -23.48
N GLY A 142 24.45 -12.68 -23.10
CA GLY A 142 25.69 -13.39 -23.39
C GLY A 142 25.82 -14.64 -22.53
N LEU A 143 25.11 -15.69 -22.92
CA LEU A 143 25.55 -17.06 -22.61
C LEU A 143 26.96 -17.21 -23.16
N ASP A 144 27.94 -17.50 -22.31
CA ASP A 144 29.07 -18.32 -22.70
C ASP A 144 29.28 -19.37 -21.61
N SER A 145 28.86 -20.58 -21.96
CA SER A 145 29.27 -21.81 -21.32
C SER A 145 30.77 -21.99 -21.51
N ASN A 146 31.54 -22.02 -20.42
CA ASN A 146 32.72 -22.86 -20.39
C ASN A 146 32.84 -23.56 -19.05
N VAL A 147 32.64 -24.87 -19.15
CA VAL A 147 33.02 -25.89 -18.19
C VAL A 147 34.54 -25.77 -17.99
N ASP A 148 34.96 -25.59 -16.75
CA ASP A 148 36.25 -26.13 -16.34
C ASP A 148 36.15 -26.74 -14.95
N SER A 149 36.55 -28.01 -14.94
CA SER A 149 36.60 -28.97 -13.85
C SER A 149 37.78 -28.71 -12.90
N ASN A 150 37.54 -28.81 -11.60
CA ASN A 150 38.42 -29.40 -10.56
C ASN A 150 37.72 -29.19 -9.20
N VAL A 151 37.15 -30.21 -8.54
CA VAL A 151 37.76 -31.33 -7.81
C VAL A 151 38.63 -30.86 -6.62
N ASP A 152 38.16 -31.31 -5.45
CA ASP A 152 38.77 -31.47 -4.12
C ASP A 152 39.02 -30.24 -3.22
N SER A 153 38.27 -30.19 -2.12
CA SER A 153 38.82 -30.53 -0.79
C SER A 153 37.75 -30.45 0.30
N GLU A 154 37.63 -31.56 1.02
CA GLU A 154 36.91 -31.74 2.29
C GLU A 154 37.29 -30.73 3.38
N TYR A 155 36.32 -30.46 4.27
CA TYR A 155 36.36 -30.24 5.74
C TYR A 155 35.05 -29.47 6.06
N GLY A 156 34.08 -29.89 6.88
CA GLY A 156 34.07 -30.83 7.99
C GLY A 156 33.31 -30.17 9.15
N ARG A 157 32.09 -30.66 9.43
CA ARG A 157 31.34 -30.67 10.72
C ARG A 157 30.91 -29.36 11.44
N GLN A 158 29.62 -29.39 11.82
CA GLN A 158 29.00 -29.04 13.14
C GLN A 158 29.14 -27.56 13.59
N SER A 159 28.08 -26.85 13.99
CA SER A 159 26.95 -27.17 14.88
C SER A 159 25.69 -26.36 14.54
#